data_AF-A0A645GSH1-F1
#
_entry.id   AF-A0A645GSH1-F1
#
_cell.length_a   1.000
_cell.length_b   1.000
_cell.length_c   1.000
_cell.angle_alpha   90.00
_cell.angle_beta   90.00
_cell.angle_gamma   90.00
#
_symmetry.space_group_name_H-M   'P 1'
#
loop_
_entity.id
_entity.type
_entity.pdbx_description
1 polymer ?
#
loop_
_entity_poly.entity_id
_entity_poly.type
_entity_poly.pdbx_seq_one_letter_code
_entity_poly.pdbx_strand_id
1 'polypeptide(L)'
;MDYNKVIYKSGSKTLTIAGNNVSFIDDSGSSKNILEEDAKRVADSLMKNIGIKTTGNYELDGFSKSESSYSFEYFLKFKKFKIFSSKAEVEVSALGIKSFSVSFFNIDNQLEKKQDICSCDEALLTFMYEIKKKNIEENIFINNIELGYDFQNTGEIAEGRSLKLVPCYYIYVANEESPYIIDAYKNEIKLG
;
A
#
# COMPACT_ATOMS: atom_id res chain seq x y z
N MET A 1 -8.30 18.20 -20.46
CA MET A 1 -9.49 17.64 -19.79
C MET A 1 -9.16 16.20 -19.50
N ASP A 2 -9.04 15.82 -18.22
CA ASP A 2 -8.76 14.44 -17.82
C ASP A 2 -10.05 13.62 -17.91
N TYR A 3 -10.10 12.70 -18.87
CA TYR A 3 -11.28 11.89 -19.17
C TYR A 3 -11.44 10.65 -18.26
N ASN A 4 -10.51 10.39 -17.35
CA ASN A 4 -10.47 9.14 -16.55
C ASN A 4 -10.76 9.34 -15.05
N LYS A 5 -11.51 10.37 -14.68
CA LYS A 5 -11.91 10.64 -13.30
C LYS A 5 -13.41 10.82 -13.16
N VAL A 6 -14.04 9.98 -12.35
CA VAL A 6 -15.46 10.08 -11.98
C VAL A 6 -15.56 10.45 -10.52
N ILE A 7 -16.37 11.46 -10.20
CA ILE A 7 -16.59 11.93 -8.82
C ILE A 7 -18.09 11.90 -8.53
N TYR A 8 -18.48 11.16 -7.49
CA TYR A 8 -19.82 11.16 -6.94
C TYR A 8 -19.81 11.93 -5.62
N LYS A 9 -20.76 12.85 -5.43
CA LYS A 9 -20.91 13.63 -4.19
C LYS A 9 -22.33 13.52 -3.65
N SER A 10 -22.45 13.36 -2.34
CA SER A 10 -23.73 13.36 -1.63
C SER A 10 -23.54 13.89 -0.20
N GLY A 11 -23.92 15.14 0.05
CA GLY A 11 -23.72 15.79 1.35
C GLY A 11 -22.23 15.95 1.67
N SER A 12 -21.80 15.45 2.83
CA SER A 12 -20.40 15.41 3.28
C SER A 12 -19.56 14.32 2.61
N LYS A 13 -20.16 13.48 1.77
CA LYS A 13 -19.52 12.30 1.19
C LYS A 13 -19.05 12.54 -0.23
N THR A 14 -17.82 12.15 -0.50
CA THR A 14 -17.21 12.17 -1.84
C THR A 14 -16.62 10.81 -2.15
N LEU A 15 -17.02 10.21 -3.28
CA LEU A 15 -16.40 9.02 -3.87
C LEU A 15 -15.71 9.45 -5.17
N THR A 16 -14.42 9.15 -5.29
CA THR A 16 -13.61 9.41 -6.48
C THR A 16 -13.12 8.09 -7.05
N ILE A 17 -13.28 7.93 -8.36
CA ILE A 17 -12.73 6.82 -9.13
C ILE A 17 -11.82 7.44 -10.18
N ALA A 18 -10.52 7.10 -10.15
CA ALA A 18 -9.53 7.60 -11.09
C ALA A 18 -8.62 6.46 -11.54
N GLY A 19 -8.82 5.97 -12.77
CA GLY A 19 -8.17 4.74 -13.25
C GLY A 19 -8.44 3.56 -12.30
N ASN A 20 -7.37 2.95 -11.79
CA ASN A 20 -7.45 1.83 -10.86
C ASN A 20 -7.68 2.25 -9.39
N ASN A 21 -7.67 3.54 -9.10
CA ASN A 21 -7.77 4.05 -7.74
C ASN A 21 -9.21 4.41 -7.40
N VAL A 22 -9.66 3.95 -6.25
CA VAL A 22 -10.94 4.34 -5.65
C VAL A 22 -10.67 4.94 -4.28
N SER A 23 -11.21 6.13 -4.06
CA SER A 23 -11.16 6.78 -2.75
C SER A 23 -12.52 7.30 -2.34
N PHE A 24 -12.81 7.19 -1.06
CA PHE A 24 -14.02 7.69 -0.43
C PHE A 24 -13.63 8.52 0.80
N ILE A 25 -14.31 9.65 0.99
CA ILE A 25 -14.15 10.52 2.14
C ILE A 25 -15.54 10.95 2.61
N ASP A 26 -15.77 10.89 3.92
CA ASP A 26 -16.89 11.52 4.60
C ASP A 26 -16.37 12.58 5.56
N ASP A 27 -16.58 13.84 5.21
CA ASP A 27 -16.15 14.99 6.02
C ASP A 27 -17.06 15.20 7.25
N SER A 28 -18.01 14.31 7.52
CA SER A 28 -18.78 14.32 8.77
C SER A 28 -17.85 13.98 9.94
N GLY A 29 -17.40 15.01 10.66
CA GLY A 29 -16.60 14.83 11.85
C GLY A 29 -17.37 14.13 12.97
N SER A 30 -16.68 13.25 13.70
CA SER A 30 -17.16 12.67 14.96
C SER A 30 -16.13 12.88 16.04
N SER A 31 -16.55 13.46 17.17
CA SER A 31 -15.77 13.49 18.41
C SER A 31 -16.08 12.29 19.32
N LYS A 32 -17.03 11.43 18.94
CA LYS A 32 -17.34 10.22 19.69
C LYS A 32 -16.31 9.14 19.40
N ASN A 33 -15.87 8.48 20.46
CA ASN A 33 -14.98 7.33 20.39
C ASN A 33 -15.73 6.08 19.93
N ILE A 34 -15.01 5.20 19.24
CA ILE A 34 -15.43 3.86 18.85
C ILE A 34 -14.50 2.83 19.50
N LEU A 35 -14.98 1.61 19.75
CA LEU A 35 -14.14 0.51 20.19
C LEU A 35 -13.32 -0.03 19.00
N GLU A 36 -12.09 -0.45 19.26
CA GLU A 36 -11.20 -1.01 18.22
C GLU A 36 -11.86 -2.20 17.50
N GLU A 37 -12.46 -3.13 18.24
CA GLU A 37 -13.12 -4.31 17.67
C GLU A 37 -14.29 -3.94 16.75
N ASP A 38 -15.07 -2.92 17.11
CA ASP A 38 -16.17 -2.42 16.30
C ASP A 38 -15.66 -1.75 15.03
N ALA A 39 -14.63 -0.91 15.16
CA ALA A 39 -14.00 -0.24 14.04
C ALA A 39 -13.39 -1.25 13.05
N LYS A 40 -12.67 -2.25 13.58
CA LYS A 40 -12.08 -3.34 12.81
C LYS A 40 -13.14 -4.17 12.09
N ARG A 41 -14.26 -4.50 12.76
CA ARG A 41 -15.37 -5.24 12.14
C ARG A 41 -15.98 -4.48 10.96
N VAL A 42 -16.12 -3.15 11.07
CA VAL A 42 -16.60 -2.30 9.97
C VAL A 42 -15.60 -2.30 8.81
N ALA A 43 -14.30 -2.14 9.10
CA ALA A 43 -13.24 -2.15 8.08
C ALA A 43 -13.14 -3.50 7.36
N ASP A 44 -13.13 -4.61 8.11
CA ASP A 44 -13.07 -5.97 7.55
C ASP A 44 -14.31 -6.29 6.69
N SER A 45 -15.49 -5.81 7.10
CA SER A 45 -16.71 -5.97 6.30
C SER A 45 -16.63 -5.23 4.96
N LEU A 46 -16.10 -4.00 4.96
CA LEU A 46 -15.83 -3.25 3.74
C LEU A 46 -14.84 -4.02 2.84
N MET A 47 -13.69 -4.40 3.39
CA MET A 47 -12.65 -5.07 2.63
C MET A 47 -13.09 -6.43 2.09
N LYS A 48 -13.95 -7.17 2.81
CA LYS A 48 -14.56 -8.40 2.29
C LYS A 48 -15.47 -8.13 1.11
N ASN A 49 -16.32 -7.11 1.18
CA ASN A 49 -17.23 -6.74 0.07
C ASN A 49 -16.48 -6.28 -1.18
N ILE A 50 -15.31 -5.66 -0.97
CA ILE A 50 -14.41 -5.25 -2.04
C ILE A 50 -13.64 -6.45 -2.60
N GLY A 51 -13.10 -7.29 -1.71
CA GLY A 51 -12.36 -8.51 -2.05
C GLY A 51 -13.17 -9.51 -2.87
N ILE A 52 -14.50 -9.60 -2.66
CA ILE A 52 -15.40 -10.41 -3.48
C ILE A 52 -15.35 -10.01 -4.97
N LYS A 53 -15.01 -8.75 -5.27
CA LYS A 53 -14.97 -8.21 -6.63
C LYS A 53 -13.58 -8.26 -7.27
N THR A 54 -12.55 -8.65 -6.52
CA THR A 54 -11.16 -8.69 -6.97
C THR A 54 -10.62 -10.11 -6.96
N THR A 55 -9.75 -10.48 -7.89
CA THR A 55 -9.15 -11.83 -7.95
C THR A 55 -8.13 -12.14 -6.85
N GLY A 56 -7.99 -11.30 -5.82
CA GLY A 56 -7.08 -11.56 -4.71
C GLY A 56 -7.58 -11.00 -3.38
N ASN A 57 -7.00 -11.52 -2.30
CA ASN A 57 -7.40 -11.25 -0.93
C ASN A 57 -6.53 -10.15 -0.32
N TYR A 58 -7.16 -9.05 0.06
CA TYR A 58 -6.55 -8.07 0.95
C TYR A 58 -6.55 -8.63 2.38
N GLU A 59 -5.38 -8.61 3.01
CA GLU A 59 -5.22 -9.02 4.40
C GLU A 59 -4.79 -7.83 5.26
N LEU A 60 -5.34 -7.76 6.47
CA LEU A 60 -4.96 -6.74 7.45
C LEU A 60 -3.49 -6.91 7.81
N ASP A 61 -2.76 -5.80 7.78
CA ASP A 61 -1.34 -5.76 8.06
C ASP A 61 -1.02 -4.98 9.33
N GLY A 62 -1.69 -3.85 9.51
CA GLY A 62 -1.49 -2.99 10.66
C GLY A 62 -2.69 -2.10 10.92
N PHE A 63 -2.68 -1.46 12.08
CA PHE A 63 -3.65 -0.44 12.41
C PHE A 63 -3.03 0.62 13.32
N SER A 64 -3.61 1.80 13.32
CA SER A 64 -3.26 2.89 14.21
C SER A 64 -4.52 3.55 14.76
N LYS A 65 -4.38 4.19 15.92
CA LYS A 65 -5.46 4.92 16.58
C LYS A 65 -5.19 6.41 16.48
N SER A 66 -6.19 7.16 16.06
CA SER A 66 -6.26 8.61 16.19
C SER A 66 -7.21 8.99 17.32
N GLU A 67 -7.38 10.29 17.60
CA GLU A 67 -8.16 10.75 18.76
C GLU A 67 -9.59 10.18 18.83
N SER A 68 -10.27 10.03 17.68
CA SER A 68 -11.66 9.53 17.60
C SER A 68 -11.90 8.49 16.49
N SER A 69 -10.83 7.94 15.90
CA SER A 69 -10.91 6.97 14.80
C SER A 69 -9.79 5.93 14.87
N TYR A 70 -9.97 4.84 14.13
CA TYR A 70 -8.92 3.85 13.86
C TYR A 70 -8.67 3.80 12.36
N SER A 71 -7.41 3.76 11.97
CA SER A 71 -6.97 3.52 10.59
C SER A 71 -6.45 2.09 10.48
N PHE A 72 -6.92 1.36 9.49
CA PHE A 72 -6.54 -0.03 9.22
C PHE A 72 -5.90 -0.12 7.84
N GLU A 73 -4.73 -0.75 7.77
CA GLU A 73 -3.98 -0.95 6.55
C GLU A 73 -4.08 -2.40 6.10
N TYR A 74 -4.45 -2.59 4.83
CA TYR A 74 -4.56 -3.90 4.21
C TYR A 74 -3.68 -3.96 2.96
N PHE A 75 -3.07 -5.11 2.71
CA PHE A 75 -2.33 -5.34 1.48
C PHE A 75 -2.89 -6.54 0.73
N LEU A 76 -2.97 -6.41 -0.59
CA LEU A 76 -3.15 -7.56 -1.46
C LEU A 76 -1.94 -8.48 -1.33
N LYS A 77 -2.17 -9.77 -1.09
CA LYS A 77 -1.08 -10.76 -1.06
C LYS A 77 -1.06 -11.61 -2.30
N PHE A 78 0.14 -11.83 -2.84
CA PHE A 78 0.40 -12.86 -3.83
C PHE A 78 1.23 -13.96 -3.20
N LYS A 79 0.67 -15.19 -3.19
CA LYS A 79 1.17 -16.32 -2.40
C LYS A 79 1.17 -15.97 -0.90
N LYS A 80 2.33 -15.64 -0.33
CA LYS A 80 2.52 -15.30 1.09
C LYS A 80 3.11 -13.91 1.30
N PHE A 81 3.34 -13.17 0.23
CA PHE A 81 4.07 -11.91 0.23
C PHE A 81 3.12 -10.77 -0.13
N LYS A 82 3.32 -9.60 0.50
CA LYS A 82 2.58 -8.37 0.20
C LYS A 82 2.87 -7.92 -1.22
N ILE A 83 1.88 -7.32 -1.88
CA ILE A 83 2.10 -6.44 -3.02
C ILE A 83 2.04 -5.01 -2.47
N PHE A 84 3.20 -4.38 -2.27
CA PHE A 84 3.28 -3.09 -1.58
C PHE A 84 2.55 -1.95 -2.31
N SER A 85 2.57 -1.95 -3.65
CA SER A 85 1.77 -1.01 -4.45
C SER A 85 0.26 -1.29 -4.46
N SER A 86 -0.22 -2.34 -3.78
CA SER A 86 -1.64 -2.68 -3.66
C SER A 86 -2.08 -2.56 -2.20
N LYS A 87 -1.94 -1.36 -1.66
CA LYS A 87 -2.41 -0.98 -0.33
C LYS A 87 -3.89 -0.56 -0.39
N ALA A 88 -4.62 -0.90 0.66
CA ALA A 88 -5.91 -0.31 0.98
C ALA A 88 -5.86 0.25 2.40
N GLU A 89 -6.43 1.43 2.60
CA GLU A 89 -6.52 2.07 3.91
C GLU A 89 -7.99 2.34 4.22
N VAL A 90 -8.41 2.01 5.43
CA VAL A 90 -9.77 2.26 5.92
C VAL A 90 -9.69 3.00 7.24
N GLU A 91 -10.21 4.22 7.29
CA GLU A 91 -10.38 4.95 8.54
C GLU A 91 -11.83 4.88 8.99
N VAL A 92 -12.05 4.44 10.24
CA VAL A 92 -13.38 4.25 10.83
C VAL A 92 -13.53 5.09 12.09
N SER A 93 -14.64 5.83 12.16
CA SER A 93 -15.06 6.61 13.32
C SER A 93 -16.37 6.04 13.90
N ALA A 94 -16.87 6.61 14.99
CA ALA A 94 -18.17 6.25 15.56
C ALA A 94 -19.37 6.47 14.61
N LEU A 95 -19.23 7.25 13.53
CA LEU A 95 -20.26 7.45 12.51
C LEU A 95 -20.15 6.44 11.35
N GLY A 96 -19.14 5.57 11.35
CA GLY A 96 -18.83 4.65 10.26
C GLY A 96 -17.52 5.00 9.56
N ILE A 97 -17.40 4.59 8.29
CA ILE A 97 -16.21 4.82 7.47
C ILE A 97 -16.06 6.33 7.24
N LYS A 98 -14.93 6.90 7.69
CA LYS A 98 -14.55 8.29 7.48
C LYS A 98 -13.76 8.44 6.20
N SER A 99 -12.82 7.54 5.95
CA SER A 99 -12.08 7.53 4.69
C SER A 99 -11.76 6.10 4.27
N PHE A 100 -11.61 5.93 2.96
CA PHE A 100 -11.23 4.68 2.35
C PHE A 100 -10.42 4.96 1.09
N SER A 101 -9.33 4.25 0.88
CA SER A 101 -8.57 4.28 -0.36
C SER A 101 -8.13 2.87 -0.75
N VAL A 102 -8.16 2.56 -2.04
CA VAL A 102 -7.64 1.30 -2.59
C VAL A 102 -7.23 1.48 -4.03
N SER A 103 -6.25 0.69 -4.45
CA SER A 103 -5.90 0.50 -5.86
C SER A 103 -6.24 -0.92 -6.32
N PHE A 104 -7.04 -1.04 -7.37
CA PHE A 104 -7.53 -2.32 -7.90
C PHE A 104 -6.63 -2.88 -8.99
N PHE A 105 -6.12 -4.10 -8.77
CA PHE A 105 -5.35 -4.83 -9.77
C PHE A 105 -5.81 -6.27 -9.85
N ASN A 106 -5.98 -6.76 -11.08
CA ASN A 106 -6.14 -8.18 -11.33
C ASN A 106 -4.75 -8.81 -11.51
N ILE A 107 -4.45 -9.81 -10.70
CA ILE A 107 -3.20 -10.56 -10.82
C ILE A 107 -3.39 -11.64 -11.87
N ASP A 108 -2.73 -11.49 -13.01
CA ASP A 108 -2.58 -12.58 -13.97
C ASP A 108 -1.40 -13.47 -13.55
N ASN A 109 -1.63 -14.78 -13.46
CA ASN A 109 -0.65 -15.77 -12.97
C ASN A 109 0.36 -16.19 -14.04
N GLN A 110 0.64 -15.33 -15.03
CA GLN A 110 1.69 -15.57 -16.01
C GLN A 110 3.06 -15.49 -15.34
N LEU A 111 3.50 -16.64 -14.85
CA LEU A 111 4.82 -16.83 -14.26
C LEU A 111 5.88 -16.70 -15.35
N GLU A 112 6.66 -15.62 -15.29
CA GLU A 112 7.97 -15.63 -15.93
C GLU A 112 8.87 -16.71 -15.28
N LYS A 113 9.94 -17.07 -15.99
CA LYS A 113 10.91 -18.07 -15.54
C LYS A 113 11.36 -17.78 -14.10
N LYS A 114 11.52 -18.84 -13.30
CA LYS A 114 12.18 -18.74 -12.00
C LYS A 114 13.55 -18.10 -12.20
N GLN A 115 13.74 -16.96 -11.55
CA GLN A 115 14.99 -16.21 -11.51
C GLN A 115 15.38 -16.04 -10.04
N ASP A 116 16.67 -16.14 -9.77
CA ASP A 116 17.22 -15.90 -8.44
C ASP A 116 17.13 -14.41 -8.09
N ILE A 117 16.92 -14.12 -6.81
CA ILE A 117 16.93 -12.76 -6.25
C ILE A 117 18.18 -12.59 -5.39
N CYS A 118 18.63 -11.35 -5.21
CA CYS A 118 19.66 -11.05 -4.22
C CYS A 118 19.16 -11.42 -2.81
N SER A 119 20.11 -11.73 -1.95
CA SER A 119 19.88 -11.97 -0.54
C SER A 119 19.58 -10.68 0.22
N CYS A 120 19.03 -10.80 1.42
CA CYS A 120 18.77 -9.66 2.29
C CYS A 120 20.04 -8.88 2.64
N ASP A 121 21.18 -9.56 2.80
CA ASP A 121 22.47 -8.93 3.12
C ASP A 121 23.00 -8.11 1.93
N GLU A 122 22.86 -8.62 0.70
CA GLU A 122 23.21 -7.89 -0.51
C GLU A 122 22.34 -6.65 -0.70
N ALA A 123 21.03 -6.75 -0.46
CA ALA A 123 20.13 -5.62 -0.47
C ALA A 123 20.52 -4.58 0.61
N LEU A 124 20.82 -5.03 1.83
CA LEU A 124 21.25 -4.13 2.91
C LEU A 124 22.56 -3.40 2.55
N LEU A 125 23.53 -4.09 1.94
CA LEU A 125 24.77 -3.47 1.47
C LEU A 125 24.51 -2.39 0.41
N THR A 126 23.60 -2.66 -0.54
CA THR A 126 23.16 -1.67 -1.54
C THR A 126 22.56 -0.43 -0.87
N PHE A 127 21.67 -0.63 0.11
CA PHE A 127 21.10 0.47 0.89
C PHE A 127 22.19 1.29 1.61
N MET A 128 23.10 0.64 2.33
CA MET A 128 24.18 1.32 3.06
C MET A 128 25.08 2.12 2.13
N TYR A 129 25.36 1.60 0.92
CA TYR A 129 26.15 2.30 -0.08
C TYR A 129 25.45 3.58 -0.57
N GLU A 130 24.14 3.52 -0.79
CA GLU A 130 23.34 4.68 -1.22
C GLU A 130 23.19 5.73 -0.12
N ILE A 131 23.00 5.32 1.13
CA ILE A 131 23.06 6.23 2.29
C ILE A 131 24.41 6.95 2.35
N LYS A 132 25.51 6.20 2.19
CA LYS A 132 26.85 6.77 2.22
C LYS A 132 27.06 7.81 1.11
N LYS A 133 26.55 7.55 -0.10
CA LYS A 133 26.60 8.52 -1.21
C LYS A 133 25.85 9.82 -0.92
N LYS A 134 24.74 9.73 -0.17
CA LYS A 134 23.96 10.91 0.24
C LYS A 134 24.67 11.75 1.31
N ASN A 135 25.84 11.34 1.80
CA ASN A 135 26.59 11.97 2.89
C ASN A 135 25.71 12.22 4.13
N ILE A 136 24.82 11.27 4.44
CA ILE A 136 24.05 11.33 5.68
C ILE A 136 25.01 10.99 6.82
N GLU A 137 25.34 11.99 7.64
CA GLU A 137 26.23 11.86 8.81
C GLU A 137 25.49 11.41 10.08
N GLU A 138 24.16 11.30 10.01
CA GLU A 138 23.32 10.90 11.12
C GLU A 138 23.28 9.38 11.31
N ASN A 139 23.04 8.95 12.56
CA ASN A 139 22.81 7.55 12.88
C ASN A 139 21.47 7.11 12.27
N ILE A 140 21.54 6.15 11.34
CA ILE A 140 20.37 5.55 10.72
C ILE A 140 19.94 4.32 11.52
N PHE A 141 18.68 4.28 11.90
CA PHE A 141 18.06 3.15 12.58
C PHE A 141 17.09 2.46 11.63
N ILE A 142 17.36 1.21 11.26
CA ILE A 142 16.45 0.40 10.46
C ILE A 142 15.42 -0.22 11.39
N ASN A 143 14.14 0.07 11.15
CA ASN A 143 13.02 -0.48 11.92
C ASN A 143 12.68 -1.90 11.46
N ASN A 144 12.64 -2.12 10.15
CA ASN A 144 12.28 -3.41 9.56
C ASN A 144 12.81 -3.55 8.13
N ILE A 145 12.98 -4.78 7.67
CA ILE A 145 13.22 -5.13 6.26
C ILE A 145 12.19 -6.17 5.86
N GLU A 146 11.39 -5.87 4.83
CA GLU A 146 10.35 -6.77 4.34
C GLU A 146 10.59 -7.16 2.89
N LEU A 147 10.50 -8.45 2.60
CA LEU A 147 10.44 -8.96 1.22
C LEU A 147 8.98 -9.01 0.77
N GLY A 148 8.70 -8.42 -0.39
CA GLY A 148 7.39 -8.47 -1.01
C GLY A 148 7.49 -8.28 -2.52
N TYR A 149 6.36 -7.96 -3.14
CA TYR A 149 6.26 -7.63 -4.55
C TYR A 149 5.90 -6.16 -4.72
N ASP A 150 6.40 -5.57 -5.79
CA ASP A 150 6.06 -4.21 -6.17
C ASP A 150 6.06 -4.07 -7.71
N PHE A 151 5.43 -3.03 -8.26
CA PHE A 151 5.42 -2.83 -9.72
C PHE A 151 6.80 -2.47 -10.22
N GLN A 152 7.28 -3.10 -11.29
CA GLN A 152 8.63 -2.85 -11.82
C GLN A 152 8.88 -1.37 -12.15
N ASN A 153 7.86 -0.67 -12.68
CA ASN A 153 7.90 0.76 -12.98
C ASN A 153 6.71 1.46 -12.31
N THR A 154 6.96 2.63 -11.73
CA THR A 154 5.96 3.50 -11.04
C THR A 154 5.36 4.58 -11.94
N GLY A 155 5.71 4.62 -13.23
CA GLY A 155 5.16 5.60 -14.19
C GLY A 155 3.65 5.44 -14.42
N GLU A 156 3.00 6.46 -15.02
CA GLU A 156 1.55 6.47 -15.28
C GLU A 156 1.05 5.15 -15.87
N ILE A 157 0.22 4.47 -15.09
CA ILE A 157 -0.41 3.21 -15.46
C ILE A 157 -1.58 3.55 -16.38
N ALA A 158 -1.34 3.52 -17.68
CA ALA A 158 -2.42 3.62 -18.67
C ALA A 158 -3.37 2.41 -18.57
N GLU A 159 -4.67 2.65 -18.70
CA GLU A 159 -5.71 1.60 -18.68
C GLU A 159 -5.40 0.49 -19.71
N GLY A 160 -5.54 -0.77 -19.28
CA GLY A 160 -5.36 -1.94 -20.15
C GLY A 160 -3.92 -2.44 -20.33
N ARG A 161 -2.92 -1.86 -19.65
CA ARG A 161 -1.56 -2.41 -19.62
C ARG A 161 -1.37 -3.43 -18.50
N SER A 162 -0.73 -4.56 -18.83
CA SER A 162 -0.23 -5.51 -17.84
C SER A 162 0.96 -4.91 -17.09
N LEU A 163 0.85 -4.82 -15.76
CA LEU A 163 1.97 -4.43 -14.92
C LEU A 163 2.75 -5.67 -14.47
N LYS A 164 4.07 -5.56 -14.51
CA LYS A 164 4.94 -6.62 -14.01
C LYS A 164 5.21 -6.38 -12.53
N LEU A 165 4.87 -7.38 -11.72
CA LEU A 165 5.30 -7.46 -10.32
C LEU A 165 6.71 -8.03 -10.27
N VAL A 166 7.59 -7.37 -9.52
CA VAL A 166 8.95 -7.84 -9.23
C VAL A 166 9.14 -7.92 -7.71
N PRO A 167 9.92 -8.89 -7.21
CA PRO A 167 10.25 -8.97 -5.81
C PRO A 167 11.11 -7.77 -5.41
N CYS A 168 10.80 -7.17 -4.28
CA CYS A 168 11.50 -6.03 -3.73
C CYS A 168 11.71 -6.17 -2.22
N TYR A 169 12.83 -5.62 -1.74
CA TYR A 169 13.06 -5.39 -0.32
C TYR A 169 12.63 -3.97 0.03
N TYR A 170 11.73 -3.85 1.02
CA TYR A 170 11.33 -2.58 1.62
C TYR A 170 12.09 -2.42 2.94
N ILE A 171 12.95 -1.41 3.01
CA ILE A 171 13.76 -1.09 4.18
C ILE A 171 13.15 0.14 4.85
N TYR A 172 12.55 -0.08 6.01
CA TYR A 172 11.92 0.96 6.80
C TYR A 172 12.95 1.55 7.77
N VAL A 173 13.11 2.87 7.72
CA VAL A 173 14.07 3.62 8.53
C VAL A 173 13.32 4.51 9.52
N ALA A 174 13.81 4.64 10.74
CA ALA A 174 13.24 5.55 11.72
C ALA A 174 13.30 7.00 11.24
N ASN A 175 12.23 7.76 11.48
CA ASN A 175 12.08 9.16 11.08
C ASN A 175 12.00 9.41 9.57
N GLU A 176 11.91 8.37 8.75
CA GLU A 176 11.64 8.47 7.31
C GLU A 176 10.18 8.08 7.05
N GLU A 177 9.45 8.89 6.29
CA GLU A 177 8.04 8.61 5.97
C GLU A 177 7.89 7.45 4.98
N SER A 178 8.85 7.28 4.08
CA SER A 178 8.81 6.28 3.01
C SER A 178 9.97 5.29 3.12
N PRO A 179 9.71 4.00 2.88
CA PRO A 179 10.77 3.00 2.87
C PRO A 179 11.70 3.17 1.68
N TYR A 180 12.94 2.72 1.85
CA TYR A 180 13.86 2.51 0.73
C TYR A 180 13.49 1.20 0.04
N ILE A 181 13.37 1.22 -1.28
CA ILE A 181 12.91 0.07 -2.06
C ILE A 181 14.07 -0.43 -2.92
N ILE A 182 14.39 -1.72 -2.82
CA ILE A 182 15.42 -2.38 -3.64
C ILE A 182 14.76 -3.43 -4.53
N ASP A 183 14.98 -3.34 -5.85
CA ASP A 183 14.61 -4.39 -6.80
C ASP A 183 15.48 -5.62 -6.53
N ALA A 184 14.87 -6.72 -6.12
CA ALA A 184 15.59 -7.91 -5.68
C ALA A 184 16.17 -8.71 -6.86
N TYR A 185 15.73 -8.48 -8.11
CA TYR A 185 16.39 -9.08 -9.28
C TYR A 185 17.64 -8.34 -9.71
N LYS A 186 17.66 -7.01 -9.52
CA LYS A 186 18.77 -6.15 -9.98
C LYS A 186 19.74 -5.78 -8.87
N ASN A 187 19.31 -5.88 -7.61
CA ASN A 187 19.98 -5.33 -6.45
C ASN A 187 20.26 -3.81 -6.59
N GLU A 188 19.25 -3.07 -7.03
CA GLU A 188 19.32 -1.61 -7.28
C GLU A 188 18.20 -0.90 -6.51
N ILE A 189 18.46 0.30 -5.99
CA ILE A 189 17.41 1.15 -5.42
C ILE A 189 16.44 1.58 -6.51
N LYS A 190 15.15 1.34 -6.28
CA LYS A 190 14.08 1.94 -7.07
C LYS A 190 13.89 3.38 -6.60
N LEU A 191 14.04 4.32 -7.52
CA LEU A 191 13.61 5.69 -7.29
C LEU A 191 12.08 5.69 -7.29
N GLY A 192 11.49 6.17 -6.19
CA GLY A 192 10.05 6.39 -6.06
C GLY A 192 9.55 7.44 -7.03
#